data_AF-A0A936CUL4-F1
#
_entry.id   AF-A0A936CUL4-F1
#
_cell.length_a   1.000
_cell.length_b   1.000
_cell.length_c   1.000
_cell.angle_alpha   90.00
_cell.angle_beta   90.00
_cell.angle_gamma   90.00
#
_symmetry.space_group_name_H-M   'P 1'
#
loop_
_entity.id
_entity.type
_entity.pdbx_description
1 polymer ?
#
loop_
_entity_poly.entity_id
_entity_poly.type
_entity_poly.pdbx_seq_one_letter_code
_entity_poly.pdbx_strand_id
1 'polypeptide(L)'
;MSPLTATRAALDHRWMGLSRDFSALLELDRGEVLVEPEYQSEGVWAGLIGTASERIERNKGGTHSVVPLMKLSHGINAWLGFNEVWNMDKGPRPFTFRHIGLTVHFGFVGDPVKPQIFRAEWSGIRDWNGAGLSFQSAGAGHPHWQFDLFETLRETFVKKQTDFSSDESDLVEDFAKASADSDVMSLTSLATIERMHFASAEPWWIGQATDIKPIHQNAPDAEVGLTRWVSACIKYLKQELIHCQFRTS
;
A
#
# COMPACT_ATOMS: atom_id res chain seq x y z
N MET A 1 11.62 23.45 9.40
CA MET A 1 10.80 22.24 9.58
C MET A 1 11.76 21.16 10.09
N SER A 2 11.43 20.47 11.16
CA SER A 2 12.32 19.47 11.78
C SER A 2 11.87 18.05 11.42
N PRO A 3 12.78 17.06 11.36
CA PRO A 3 12.39 15.66 11.19
C PRO A 3 11.48 15.22 12.34
N LEU A 4 10.48 14.40 12.01
CA LEU A 4 9.66 13.75 13.03
C LEU A 4 10.48 12.63 13.67
N THR A 5 10.76 12.77 14.96
CA THR A 5 11.51 11.78 15.74
C THR A 5 10.62 11.12 16.80
N ALA A 6 10.90 9.88 17.20
CA ALA A 6 10.13 9.12 18.19
C ALA A 6 11.04 8.30 19.12
N THR A 7 10.50 7.90 20.27
CA THR A 7 11.10 6.85 21.11
C THR A 7 10.52 5.49 20.73
N ARG A 8 11.22 4.40 21.08
CA ARG A 8 10.70 3.04 20.92
C ARG A 8 9.30 2.87 21.54
N ALA A 9 9.15 3.29 22.79
CA ALA A 9 7.89 3.15 23.52
C ALA A 9 6.74 3.92 22.86
N ALA A 10 7.01 5.10 22.29
CA ALA A 10 6.01 5.86 21.56
C ALA A 10 5.56 5.14 20.28
N LEU A 11 6.50 4.57 19.51
CA LEU A 11 6.19 3.80 18.30
C LEU A 11 5.42 2.52 18.63
N ASP A 12 5.87 1.74 19.62
CA ASP A 12 5.21 0.51 20.06
C ASP A 12 3.76 0.79 20.49
N HIS A 13 3.54 1.84 21.29
CA HIS A 13 2.20 2.27 21.69
C HIS A 13 1.33 2.65 20.48
N ARG A 14 1.91 3.35 19.50
CA ARG A 14 1.20 3.76 18.28
C ARG A 14 0.81 2.57 17.42
N TRP A 15 1.70 1.61 17.19
CA TRP A 15 1.40 0.42 16.38
C TRP A 15 0.40 -0.52 17.05
N MET A 16 0.40 -0.63 18.38
CA MET A 16 -0.68 -1.31 19.11
C MET A 16 -2.03 -0.61 18.88
N GLY A 17 -2.06 0.72 18.90
CA GLY A 17 -3.25 1.50 18.54
C GLY A 17 -3.69 1.25 17.11
N LEU A 18 -2.75 1.32 16.17
CA LEU A 18 -3.00 1.14 14.74
C LEU A 18 -3.51 -0.27 14.42
N SER A 19 -3.05 -1.30 15.12
CA SER A 19 -3.57 -2.68 14.99
C SER A 19 -5.07 -2.76 15.30
N ARG A 20 -5.53 -2.05 16.35
CA ARG A 20 -6.96 -1.96 16.68
C ARG A 20 -7.72 -1.19 15.62
N ASP A 21 -7.14 -0.10 15.12
CA ASP A 21 -7.75 0.70 14.05
C ASP A 21 -7.88 -0.13 12.76
N PHE A 22 -6.86 -0.89 12.37
CA PHE A 22 -6.93 -1.81 11.22
C PHE A 22 -8.04 -2.85 11.39
N SER A 23 -8.13 -3.51 12.56
CA SER A 23 -9.19 -4.49 12.81
C SER A 23 -10.58 -3.86 12.62
N ALA A 24 -10.80 -2.67 13.20
CA ALA A 24 -12.07 -1.97 13.10
C ALA A 24 -12.37 -1.46 11.67
N LEU A 25 -11.37 -0.88 10.99
CA LEU A 25 -11.54 -0.31 9.65
C LEU A 25 -11.71 -1.36 8.58
N LEU A 26 -11.14 -2.55 8.76
CA LEU A 26 -11.23 -3.68 7.83
C LEU A 26 -12.36 -4.65 8.18
N GLU A 27 -13.10 -4.40 9.27
CA GLU A 27 -14.19 -5.27 9.74
C GLU A 27 -13.70 -6.70 10.04
N LEU A 28 -12.50 -6.81 10.63
CA LEU A 28 -11.86 -8.05 11.05
C LEU A 28 -11.94 -8.22 12.57
N ASP A 29 -11.89 -9.46 13.04
CA ASP A 29 -11.87 -9.71 14.48
C ASP A 29 -10.56 -9.21 15.11
N ARG A 30 -10.63 -8.83 16.38
CA ARG A 30 -9.47 -8.31 17.10
C ARG A 30 -8.36 -9.36 17.14
N GLY A 31 -7.19 -8.99 16.62
CA GLY A 31 -6.02 -9.86 16.60
C GLY A 31 -5.85 -10.66 15.31
N GLU A 32 -6.83 -10.65 14.39
CA GLU A 32 -6.67 -11.27 13.07
C GLU A 32 -5.72 -10.47 12.17
N VAL A 33 -5.57 -9.18 12.44
CA VAL A 33 -4.57 -8.30 11.85
C VAL A 33 -3.85 -7.50 12.94
N LEU A 34 -2.53 -7.49 12.86
CA LEU A 34 -1.66 -6.68 13.73
C LEU A 34 -0.64 -5.94 12.87
N VAL A 35 -0.13 -4.84 13.43
CA VAL A 35 1.04 -4.13 12.92
C VAL A 35 2.23 -4.57 13.73
N GLU A 36 3.14 -5.32 13.11
CA GLU A 36 4.34 -5.82 13.77
C GLU A 36 5.57 -5.01 13.36
N PRO A 37 6.31 -4.44 14.32
CA PRO A 37 7.59 -3.80 14.05
C PRO A 37 8.77 -4.77 14.12
N GLU A 38 9.61 -4.70 13.10
CA GLU A 38 10.90 -5.37 13.04
C GLU A 38 12.02 -4.36 13.29
N TYR A 39 12.60 -4.41 14.49
CA TYR A 39 13.72 -3.54 14.87
C TYR A 39 15.06 -4.15 14.41
N GLN A 40 15.86 -3.37 13.69
CA GLN A 40 17.21 -3.73 13.26
C GLN A 40 18.22 -2.62 13.60
N SER A 41 19.50 -2.82 13.26
CA SER A 41 20.56 -1.84 13.58
C SER A 41 20.38 -0.49 12.89
N GLU A 42 19.76 -0.46 11.71
CA GLU A 42 19.61 0.76 10.91
C GLU A 42 18.25 1.46 11.08
N GLY A 43 17.32 0.85 11.84
CA GLY A 43 15.96 1.37 11.93
C GLY A 43 14.92 0.36 12.39
N VAL A 44 13.67 0.67 12.09
CA VAL A 44 12.52 -0.21 12.32
C VAL A 44 11.57 -0.16 11.14
N TRP A 45 11.09 -1.34 10.74
CA TRP A 45 10.14 -1.56 9.66
C TRP A 45 8.89 -2.16 10.26
N ALA A 46 7.74 -1.52 10.07
CA ALA A 46 6.46 -2.06 10.50
C ALA A 46 5.63 -2.48 9.28
N GLY A 47 4.98 -3.64 9.40
CA GLY A 47 4.12 -4.22 8.37
C GLY A 47 2.93 -4.96 8.99
N LEU A 48 2.05 -5.48 8.14
CA LEU A 48 0.90 -6.27 8.59
C LEU A 48 1.29 -7.72 8.83
N ILE A 49 0.70 -8.32 9.86
CA ILE A 49 0.73 -9.75 10.14
C ILE A 49 -0.64 -10.19 10.65
N GLY A 50 -0.83 -11.50 10.83
CA GLY A 50 -2.00 -12.08 11.48
C GLY A 50 -2.70 -13.14 10.63
N THR A 51 -3.74 -13.76 11.18
CA THR A 51 -4.46 -14.88 10.53
C THR A 51 -5.29 -14.45 9.32
N ALA A 52 -5.67 -13.17 9.22
CA ALA A 52 -6.32 -12.61 8.04
C ALA A 52 -5.32 -12.19 6.95
N SER A 53 -4.01 -12.32 7.20
CA SER A 53 -2.98 -11.89 6.24
C SER A 53 -2.57 -12.99 5.28
N GLU A 54 -2.35 -12.63 4.03
CA GLU A 54 -1.76 -13.47 3.00
C GLU A 54 -0.39 -12.93 2.59
N ARG A 55 0.55 -13.82 2.30
CA ARG A 55 1.86 -13.47 1.75
C ARG A 55 1.78 -13.45 0.24
N ILE A 56 2.19 -12.34 -0.36
CA ILE A 56 2.25 -12.18 -1.81
C ILE A 56 3.61 -11.70 -2.28
N GLU A 57 3.90 -11.95 -3.54
CA GLU A 57 5.05 -11.37 -4.24
C GLU A 57 4.70 -9.98 -4.79
N ARG A 58 5.55 -9.00 -4.48
CA ARG A 58 5.47 -7.67 -5.09
C ARG A 58 6.19 -7.67 -6.43
N ASN A 59 5.74 -6.82 -7.37
CA ASN A 59 6.50 -6.51 -8.59
C ASN A 59 7.94 -6.08 -8.26
N LYS A 60 8.12 -5.33 -7.16
CA LYS A 60 9.42 -4.88 -6.64
C LYS A 60 9.49 -5.01 -5.12
N GLY A 61 10.62 -5.49 -4.60
CA GLY A 61 10.92 -5.49 -3.17
C GLY A 61 10.51 -6.74 -2.39
N GLY A 62 10.39 -7.89 -3.06
CA GLY A 62 10.21 -9.20 -2.41
C GLY A 62 8.79 -9.49 -1.95
N THR A 63 8.65 -10.41 -0.99
CA THR A 63 7.36 -10.79 -0.44
C THR A 63 6.90 -9.85 0.67
N HIS A 64 5.62 -9.53 0.71
CA HIS A 64 5.03 -8.81 1.84
C HIS A 64 3.67 -9.41 2.22
N SER A 65 3.13 -8.97 3.36
CA SER A 65 1.82 -9.40 3.83
C SER A 65 0.75 -8.40 3.42
N VAL A 66 -0.39 -8.91 2.95
CA VAL A 66 -1.59 -8.13 2.65
C VAL A 66 -2.78 -8.68 3.41
N VAL A 67 -3.79 -7.84 3.65
CA VAL A 67 -5.06 -8.23 4.28
C VAL A 67 -6.24 -7.84 3.39
N PRO A 68 -7.39 -8.53 3.48
CA PRO A 68 -8.58 -8.14 2.72
C PRO A 68 -9.01 -6.71 3.04
N LEU A 69 -9.20 -5.89 2.02
CA LEU A 69 -9.73 -4.54 2.15
C LEU A 69 -11.24 -4.51 1.88
N MET A 70 -11.65 -5.08 0.75
CA MET A 70 -13.05 -5.25 0.37
C MET A 70 -13.19 -6.24 -0.78
N LYS A 71 -14.37 -6.86 -0.88
CA LYS A 71 -14.73 -7.67 -2.05
C LYS A 71 -15.06 -6.76 -3.24
N LEU A 72 -14.58 -7.13 -4.41
CA LEU A 72 -14.97 -6.55 -5.70
C LEU A 72 -15.87 -7.55 -6.44
N SER A 73 -16.19 -7.27 -7.71
CA SER A 73 -16.96 -8.19 -8.55
C SER A 73 -16.15 -9.39 -9.03
N HIS A 74 -16.82 -10.41 -9.60
CA HIS A 74 -16.18 -11.58 -10.23
C HIS A 74 -15.26 -12.39 -9.28
N GLY A 75 -15.54 -12.36 -7.97
CA GLY A 75 -14.77 -13.10 -6.97
C GLY A 75 -13.41 -12.48 -6.61
N ILE A 76 -13.05 -11.34 -7.21
CA ILE A 76 -11.81 -10.61 -6.89
C ILE A 76 -11.98 -9.86 -5.57
N ASN A 77 -10.92 -9.83 -4.76
CA ASN A 77 -10.82 -8.95 -3.62
C ASN A 77 -9.80 -7.83 -3.90
N ALA A 78 -10.07 -6.65 -3.34
CA ALA A 78 -9.04 -5.67 -3.07
C ALA A 78 -8.32 -6.05 -1.76
N TRP A 79 -7.00 -5.97 -1.80
CA TRP A 79 -6.11 -6.30 -0.69
C TRP A 79 -5.26 -5.10 -0.33
N LEU A 80 -5.00 -4.93 0.96
CA LEU A 80 -4.23 -3.83 1.51
C LEU A 80 -2.89 -4.32 2.06
N GLY A 81 -1.81 -3.78 1.52
CA GLY A 81 -0.49 -3.80 2.16
C GLY A 81 -0.25 -2.51 2.94
N PHE A 82 0.48 -2.61 4.04
CA PHE A 82 0.95 -1.45 4.80
C PHE A 82 2.44 -1.60 5.09
N ASN A 83 3.16 -0.47 4.98
CA ASN A 83 4.55 -0.39 5.37
C ASN A 83 4.85 0.97 6.03
N GLU A 84 5.65 0.93 7.08
CA GLU A 84 6.16 2.13 7.72
C GLU A 84 7.61 1.93 8.11
N VAL A 85 8.44 2.95 7.87
CA VAL A 85 9.88 2.88 8.12
C VAL A 85 10.36 4.09 8.91
N TRP A 86 11.18 3.80 9.91
CA TRP A 86 11.92 4.78 10.68
C TRP A 86 13.39 4.40 10.69
N ASN A 87 14.26 5.37 10.44
CA ASN A 87 15.70 5.17 10.56
C ASN A 87 16.14 5.32 12.03
N MET A 88 17.20 4.63 12.42
CA MET A 88 17.80 4.81 13.74
C MET A 88 18.96 5.81 13.68
N ASP A 89 18.78 6.95 14.34
CA ASP A 89 19.77 8.00 14.58
C ASP A 89 20.24 7.99 16.04
N LYS A 90 21.28 8.79 16.33
CA LYS A 90 21.77 8.98 17.70
C LYS A 90 20.90 9.98 18.46
N GLY A 91 20.61 9.69 19.73
CA GLY A 91 19.98 10.65 20.64
C GLY A 91 18.85 10.04 21.49
N PRO A 92 18.13 10.89 22.25
CA PRO A 92 17.07 10.44 23.16
C PRO A 92 15.80 9.97 22.44
N ARG A 93 15.57 10.44 21.21
CA ARG A 93 14.49 9.99 20.31
C ARG A 93 15.14 9.42 19.05
N PRO A 94 15.65 8.19 19.12
CA PRO A 94 16.56 7.66 18.09
C PRO A 94 15.84 7.31 16.80
N PHE A 95 14.51 7.24 16.75
CA PHE A 95 13.82 6.88 15.52
C PHE A 95 13.40 8.12 14.75
N THR A 96 13.91 8.31 13.54
CA THR A 96 13.51 9.40 12.64
C THR A 96 12.62 8.85 11.53
N PHE A 97 11.44 9.46 11.36
CA PHE A 97 10.45 9.05 10.39
C PHE A 97 11.01 9.15 8.97
N ARG A 98 10.90 8.06 8.20
CA ARG A 98 11.34 8.01 6.81
C ARG A 98 10.15 8.06 5.86
N HIS A 99 9.25 7.09 5.96
CA HIS A 99 8.05 7.03 5.12
C HIS A 99 6.99 6.11 5.71
N ILE A 100 5.76 6.31 5.25
CA ILE A 100 4.62 5.43 5.48
C ILE A 100 3.89 5.21 4.15
N GLY A 101 3.35 4.02 3.94
CA GLY A 101 2.69 3.65 2.71
C GLY A 101 1.57 2.65 2.89
N LEU A 102 0.57 2.78 2.02
CA LEU A 102 -0.52 1.84 1.82
C LEU A 102 -0.53 1.43 0.36
N THR A 103 -0.56 0.12 0.09
CA THR A 103 -0.56 -0.42 -1.27
C THR A 103 -1.82 -1.23 -1.50
N VAL A 104 -2.50 -1.02 -2.62
CA VAL A 104 -3.69 -1.79 -3.00
C VAL A 104 -3.34 -2.78 -4.10
N HIS A 105 -3.76 -4.02 -3.88
CA HIS A 105 -3.61 -5.13 -4.82
C HIS A 105 -4.97 -5.73 -5.16
N PHE A 106 -5.12 -6.30 -6.35
CA PHE A 106 -6.29 -7.11 -6.71
C PHE A 106 -5.92 -8.59 -6.80
N GLY A 107 -6.82 -9.48 -6.42
CA GLY A 107 -6.65 -10.92 -6.66
C GLY A 107 -7.59 -11.79 -5.86
N PHE A 108 -7.52 -13.11 -6.13
CA PHE A 108 -8.32 -14.11 -5.45
C PHE A 108 -7.75 -14.46 -4.08
N VAL A 109 -8.61 -14.97 -3.20
CA VAL A 109 -8.20 -15.54 -1.90
C VAL A 109 -7.29 -16.75 -2.15
N GLY A 110 -6.17 -16.81 -1.43
CA GLY A 110 -5.17 -17.89 -1.53
C GLY A 110 -4.24 -17.81 -2.74
N ASP A 111 -4.48 -16.90 -3.69
CA ASP A 111 -3.61 -16.72 -4.86
C ASP A 111 -2.32 -15.95 -4.48
N PRO A 112 -1.11 -16.51 -4.61
CA PRO A 112 0.12 -15.79 -4.25
C PRO A 112 0.41 -14.57 -5.15
N VAL A 113 -0.24 -14.47 -6.32
CA VAL A 113 -0.05 -13.39 -7.28
C VAL A 113 -1.19 -12.39 -7.18
N LYS A 114 -0.91 -11.22 -6.59
CA LYS A 114 -1.87 -10.12 -6.48
C LYS A 114 -1.30 -8.84 -7.08
N PRO A 115 -1.66 -8.50 -8.32
CA PRO A 115 -1.22 -7.30 -9.02
C PRO A 115 -1.33 -6.04 -8.20
N GLN A 116 -0.23 -5.30 -8.09
CA GLN A 116 -0.22 -3.98 -7.47
C GLN A 116 -0.93 -2.98 -8.39
N ILE A 117 -1.89 -2.24 -7.85
CA ILE A 117 -2.75 -1.32 -8.64
C ILE A 117 -2.32 0.12 -8.41
N PHE A 118 -2.27 0.55 -7.16
CA PHE A 118 -1.83 1.88 -6.75
C PHE A 118 -1.38 1.88 -5.30
N ARG A 119 -0.71 2.95 -4.89
CA ARG A 119 -0.26 3.17 -3.52
C ARG A 119 -0.39 4.62 -3.08
N ALA A 120 -0.68 4.81 -1.81
CA ALA A 120 -0.60 6.08 -1.11
C ALA A 120 0.70 6.11 -0.31
N GLU A 121 1.49 7.16 -0.46
CA GLU A 121 2.78 7.31 0.25
C GLU A 121 2.88 8.70 0.89
N TRP A 122 3.48 8.77 2.08
CA TRP A 122 3.85 10.02 2.73
C TRP A 122 5.26 9.94 3.30
N SER A 123 6.14 10.83 2.83
CA SER A 123 7.55 10.84 3.19
C SER A 123 7.89 11.87 4.28
N GLY A 124 8.88 11.55 5.10
CA GLY A 124 9.48 12.46 6.06
C GLY A 124 10.51 13.41 5.44
N ILE A 125 10.89 14.42 6.21
CA ILE A 125 12.02 15.31 5.90
C ILE A 125 13.29 14.73 6.53
N ARG A 126 14.38 14.71 5.76
CA ARG A 126 15.70 14.34 6.28
C ARG A 126 16.81 14.98 5.46
N ASP A 127 18.03 14.88 5.95
CA ASP A 127 19.21 15.19 5.16
C ASP A 127 19.56 13.96 4.31
N TRP A 128 19.30 14.02 3.00
CA TRP A 128 19.47 12.87 2.09
C TRP A 128 20.91 12.74 1.57
N ASN A 129 21.66 13.83 1.53
CA ASN A 129 22.94 13.94 0.82
C ASN A 129 23.97 14.82 1.54
N GLY A 130 23.74 15.20 2.80
CA GLY A 130 24.59 16.10 3.57
C GLY A 130 24.42 17.58 3.19
N ALA A 131 23.47 17.92 2.31
CA ALA A 131 23.21 19.30 1.87
C ALA A 131 22.14 20.01 2.73
N GLY A 132 21.66 19.35 3.79
CA GLY A 132 20.64 19.86 4.69
C GLY A 132 19.29 19.18 4.51
N LEU A 133 18.35 19.55 5.38
CA LEU A 133 17.02 18.94 5.43
C LEU A 133 16.21 19.21 4.16
N SER A 134 15.84 18.14 3.46
CA SER A 134 14.99 18.19 2.27
C SER A 134 14.02 17.02 2.23
N PHE A 135 13.08 17.09 1.28
CA PHE A 135 12.37 15.90 0.83
C PHE A 135 13.26 15.11 -0.12
N GLN A 136 12.93 13.83 -0.34
CA GLN A 136 13.69 12.96 -1.24
C GLN A 136 13.77 13.52 -2.66
N SER A 137 12.70 14.18 -3.10
CA SER A 137 12.58 14.85 -4.38
C SER A 137 11.64 16.05 -4.25
N ALA A 138 11.68 16.96 -5.24
CA ALA A 138 10.73 18.06 -5.32
C ALA A 138 9.29 17.51 -5.39
N GLY A 139 8.43 17.94 -4.46
CA GLY A 139 7.04 17.46 -4.37
C GLY A 139 6.83 16.18 -3.53
N ALA A 140 7.88 15.50 -3.06
CA ALA A 140 7.73 14.31 -2.19
C ALA A 140 7.29 14.62 -0.75
N GLY A 141 7.08 15.90 -0.46
CA GLY A 141 6.68 16.38 0.84
C GLY A 141 5.19 16.58 0.96
N HIS A 142 4.36 15.68 0.46
CA HIS A 142 2.95 15.60 0.83
C HIS A 142 2.48 14.16 0.55
N PRO A 143 1.35 13.74 1.12
CA PRO A 143 0.71 12.52 0.68
C PRO A 143 0.53 12.51 -0.84
N HIS A 144 0.85 11.41 -1.50
CA HIS A 144 0.63 11.30 -2.93
C HIS A 144 0.26 9.88 -3.35
N TRP A 145 -0.42 9.80 -4.47
CA TRP A 145 -0.84 8.56 -5.11
C TRP A 145 0.14 8.20 -6.22
N GLN A 146 0.55 6.94 -6.27
CA GLN A 146 1.27 6.38 -7.42
C GLN A 146 0.42 5.27 -8.03
N PHE A 147 0.27 5.29 -9.36
CA PHE A 147 -0.49 4.28 -10.10
C PHE A 147 0.47 3.28 -10.70
N ASP A 148 0.48 2.07 -10.16
CA ASP A 148 1.40 1.01 -10.55
C ASP A 148 0.77 0.05 -11.59
N LEU A 149 -0.55 0.12 -11.81
CA LEU A 149 -1.30 -0.73 -12.76
C LEU A 149 -0.62 -0.84 -14.13
N PHE A 150 -0.19 0.28 -14.72
CA PHE A 150 0.42 0.26 -16.05
C PHE A 150 1.75 -0.47 -16.08
N GLU A 151 2.56 -0.32 -15.02
CA GLU A 151 3.80 -1.08 -14.87
C GLU A 151 3.48 -2.58 -14.70
N THR A 152 2.50 -2.90 -13.85
CA THR A 152 2.04 -4.28 -13.62
C THR A 152 1.54 -4.94 -14.91
N LEU A 153 0.68 -4.26 -15.69
CA LEU A 153 0.19 -4.77 -16.97
C LEU A 153 1.35 -4.97 -17.96
N ARG A 154 2.29 -4.01 -18.04
CA ARG A 154 3.45 -4.10 -18.93
C ARG A 154 4.34 -5.30 -18.60
N GLU A 155 4.65 -5.53 -17.34
CA GLU A 155 5.45 -6.68 -16.89
C GLU A 155 4.79 -8.01 -17.28
N THR A 156 3.46 -8.10 -17.18
CA THR A 156 2.71 -9.29 -17.62
C THR A 156 2.77 -9.48 -19.14
N PHE A 157 2.61 -8.42 -19.93
CA PHE A 157 2.71 -8.51 -21.38
C PHE A 157 4.11 -8.95 -21.83
N VAL A 158 5.16 -8.42 -21.21
CA VAL A 158 6.55 -8.80 -21.51
C VAL A 158 6.79 -10.27 -21.17
N LYS A 159 6.38 -10.73 -19.97
CA LYS A 159 6.51 -12.14 -19.56
C LYS A 159 5.83 -13.08 -20.55
N LYS A 160 4.58 -12.80 -20.92
CA LYS A 160 3.84 -13.59 -21.92
C LYS A 160 4.58 -13.64 -23.27
N GLN A 161 5.24 -12.56 -23.70
CA GLN A 161 6.00 -12.54 -24.96
C GLN A 161 7.28 -13.37 -24.91
N THR A 162 7.98 -13.41 -23.77
CA THR A 162 9.18 -14.24 -23.59
C THR A 162 8.90 -15.73 -23.60
N ASP A 163 7.76 -16.17 -23.07
CA ASP A 163 7.37 -17.59 -23.05
C ASP A 163 7.08 -18.16 -24.45
N PHE A 164 6.75 -17.30 -25.44
CA PHE A 164 6.62 -17.71 -26.85
C PHE A 164 7.97 -17.85 -27.58
N SER A 165 9.11 -17.52 -26.95
CA SER A 165 10.43 -17.53 -27.59
C SER A 165 11.32 -18.71 -27.20
N SER A 166 10.84 -19.64 -26.36
CA SER A 166 11.52 -20.91 -26.10
C SER A 166 11.09 -21.96 -27.12
N ASP A 167 12.08 -22.52 -27.83
CA ASP A 167 11.97 -23.53 -28.89
C ASP A 167 10.78 -24.49 -28.75
N GLU A 168 9.85 -24.42 -29.70
CA GLU A 168 8.83 -25.43 -29.94
C GLU A 168 9.52 -26.73 -30.40
N SER A 169 9.64 -27.70 -29.49
CA SER A 169 9.62 -29.11 -29.88
C SER A 169 8.19 -29.62 -29.73
N ASP A 170 7.61 -30.01 -30.86
CA ASP A 170 6.28 -30.58 -31.06
C ASP A 170 5.73 -31.41 -29.88
N LEU A 171 4.70 -30.88 -29.21
CA LEU A 171 3.69 -31.70 -28.54
C LEU A 171 2.31 -31.16 -28.92
N VAL A 172 1.64 -31.91 -29.79
CA VAL A 172 0.22 -31.74 -30.11
C VAL A 172 -0.57 -31.99 -28.83
N GLU A 173 -0.97 -30.93 -28.13
CA GLU A 173 -1.93 -31.01 -27.03
C GLU A 173 -3.36 -30.81 -27.51
N ASP A 174 -4.21 -31.72 -27.05
CA ASP A 174 -5.62 -31.93 -27.37
C ASP A 174 -6.46 -30.67 -27.05
N PHE A 175 -7.27 -30.21 -28.01
CA PHE A 175 -8.13 -29.00 -27.94
C PHE A 175 -9.34 -29.15 -26.99
N ALA A 176 -9.20 -29.87 -25.87
CA ALA A 176 -10.30 -30.26 -24.99
C ALA A 176 -10.04 -29.86 -23.53
N LYS A 177 -9.78 -28.58 -23.29
CA LYS A 177 -10.18 -27.75 -22.12
C LYS A 177 -9.22 -26.56 -22.01
N ALA A 178 -9.53 -25.47 -22.73
CA ALA A 178 -9.16 -24.17 -22.18
C ALA A 178 -10.03 -24.01 -20.93
N SER A 179 -9.47 -24.26 -19.74
CA SER A 179 -10.18 -23.88 -18.52
C SER A 179 -10.39 -22.37 -18.62
N ALA A 180 -11.64 -21.95 -18.55
CA ALA A 180 -12.01 -20.54 -18.46
C ALA A 180 -11.70 -20.03 -17.04
N ASP A 181 -10.54 -20.37 -16.50
CA ASP A 181 -10.04 -19.75 -15.28
C ASP A 181 -9.57 -18.36 -15.70
N SER A 182 -10.43 -17.38 -15.45
CA SER A 182 -10.12 -15.98 -15.70
C SER A 182 -8.89 -15.59 -14.86
N ASP A 183 -7.74 -15.53 -15.51
CA ASP A 183 -6.48 -15.04 -14.97
C ASP A 183 -6.69 -13.67 -14.30
N VAL A 184 -6.25 -13.52 -13.04
CA VAL A 184 -6.38 -12.29 -12.24
C VAL A 184 -5.88 -11.08 -13.02
N MET A 185 -4.80 -11.23 -13.79
CA MET A 185 -4.26 -10.17 -14.63
C MET A 185 -5.21 -9.76 -15.74
N SER A 186 -5.85 -10.73 -16.39
CA SER A 186 -6.80 -10.49 -17.47
C SER A 186 -8.03 -9.76 -16.93
N LEU A 187 -8.55 -10.15 -15.76
CA LEU A 187 -9.63 -9.40 -15.10
C LEU A 187 -9.17 -8.01 -14.65
N THR A 188 -7.98 -7.88 -14.08
CA THR A 188 -7.44 -6.58 -13.63
C THR A 188 -7.33 -5.58 -14.79
N SER A 189 -7.05 -6.05 -16.01
CA SER A 189 -7.04 -5.19 -17.21
C SER A 189 -8.44 -4.64 -17.59
N LEU A 190 -9.51 -5.26 -17.09
CA LEU A 190 -10.90 -4.85 -17.30
C LEU A 190 -11.42 -3.96 -16.17
N ALA A 191 -10.62 -3.70 -15.13
CA ALA A 191 -11.01 -2.87 -14.00
C ALA A 191 -11.14 -1.40 -14.43
N THR A 192 -12.26 -0.78 -14.09
CA THR A 192 -12.57 0.63 -14.41
C THR A 192 -11.94 1.60 -13.42
N ILE A 193 -10.61 1.52 -13.29
CA ILE A 193 -9.83 2.34 -12.35
C ILE A 193 -9.91 3.83 -12.71
N GLU A 194 -10.18 4.16 -13.97
CA GLU A 194 -10.43 5.52 -14.44
C GLU A 194 -11.65 6.20 -13.79
N ARG A 195 -12.52 5.43 -13.11
CA ARG A 195 -13.70 5.96 -12.41
C ARG A 195 -13.42 6.34 -10.95
N MET A 196 -12.26 5.99 -10.43
CA MET A 196 -11.84 6.40 -9.08
C MET A 196 -11.29 7.82 -9.10
N HIS A 197 -11.58 8.58 -8.06
CA HIS A 197 -10.95 9.87 -7.81
C HIS A 197 -9.78 9.69 -6.83
N PHE A 198 -8.67 10.38 -7.08
CA PHE A 198 -7.48 10.32 -6.22
C PHE A 198 -6.99 11.73 -5.93
N ALA A 199 -7.62 12.38 -4.96
CA ALA A 199 -7.24 13.72 -4.57
C ALA A 199 -5.84 13.73 -3.92
N SER A 200 -4.88 14.41 -4.55
CA SER A 200 -3.47 14.45 -4.13
C SER A 200 -3.16 15.50 -3.06
N ALA A 201 -3.98 16.55 -2.96
CA ALA A 201 -3.71 17.69 -2.07
C ALA A 201 -4.94 18.10 -1.24
N GLU A 202 -6.02 17.32 -1.25
CA GLU A 202 -7.19 17.65 -0.47
C GLU A 202 -7.03 17.28 1.02
N PRO A 203 -7.58 18.11 1.94
CA PRO A 203 -7.47 17.93 3.37
C PRO A 203 -8.43 16.85 3.90
N TRP A 204 -8.95 15.93 3.07
CA TRP A 204 -9.90 14.89 3.52
C TRP A 204 -9.36 14.03 4.67
N TRP A 205 -8.03 13.93 4.81
CA TRP A 205 -7.36 13.26 5.91
C TRP A 205 -7.10 14.15 7.14
N ILE A 206 -7.14 15.48 6.96
CA ILE A 206 -7.11 16.49 8.01
C ILE A 206 -8.57 16.76 8.38
N GLY A 207 -9.15 15.90 9.23
CA GLY A 207 -10.59 15.83 9.54
C GLY A 207 -11.34 17.18 9.58
N GLN A 208 -12.62 17.13 9.17
CA GLN A 208 -13.55 18.25 8.96
C GLN A 208 -13.16 19.58 9.61
N ALA A 209 -12.88 20.55 8.73
CA ALA A 209 -13.07 21.99 8.87
C ALA A 209 -13.41 22.48 10.30
N THR A 210 -12.37 22.78 11.07
CA THR A 210 -12.45 23.99 11.89
C THR A 210 -12.49 25.20 10.94
N ASP A 211 -13.02 26.34 11.35
CA ASP A 211 -13.05 27.60 10.55
C ASP A 211 -11.66 28.10 10.09
N ILE A 212 -10.61 27.35 10.42
CA ILE A 212 -9.24 27.53 9.95
C ILE A 212 -9.07 26.64 8.72
N LYS A 213 -8.86 27.27 7.55
CA LYS A 213 -8.49 26.55 6.32
C LYS A 213 -7.41 25.52 6.64
N PRO A 214 -7.63 24.23 6.37
CA PRO A 214 -6.64 23.21 6.64
C PRO A 214 -5.35 23.57 5.90
N ILE A 215 -4.28 23.79 6.67
CA ILE A 215 -2.97 24.13 6.13
C ILE A 215 -2.50 22.90 5.37
N HIS A 216 -2.13 23.05 4.09
CA HIS A 216 -1.44 21.99 3.36
C HIS A 216 -0.23 21.54 4.16
N GLN A 217 -0.29 20.33 4.70
CA GLN A 217 0.77 19.81 5.53
C GLN A 217 1.73 19.02 4.66
N ASN A 218 2.95 19.54 4.56
CA ASN A 218 3.95 18.94 3.70
C ASN A 218 4.59 17.70 4.38
N ALA A 219 5.17 17.89 5.56
CA ALA A 219 5.73 16.79 6.35
C ALA A 219 4.84 16.46 7.55
N PRO A 220 4.79 15.20 7.98
CA PRO A 220 4.18 14.85 9.26
C PRO A 220 4.96 15.53 10.38
N ASP A 221 4.24 16.21 11.27
CA ASP A 221 4.79 16.93 12.43
C ASP A 221 4.63 16.15 13.73
N ALA A 222 3.73 15.16 13.75
CA ALA A 222 3.46 14.31 14.90
C ALA A 222 3.06 12.89 14.48
N GLU A 223 3.39 11.93 15.34
CA GLU A 223 3.04 10.50 15.21
C GLU A 223 1.51 10.30 15.06
N VAL A 224 0.70 11.10 15.76
CA VAL A 224 -0.77 11.05 15.65
C VAL A 224 -1.28 11.45 14.26
N GLY A 225 -0.56 12.33 13.56
CA GLY A 225 -0.88 12.72 12.19
C GLY A 225 -0.73 11.55 11.23
N LEU A 226 0.27 10.68 11.44
CA LEU A 226 0.47 9.47 10.65
C LEU A 226 -0.67 8.47 10.85
N THR A 227 -1.08 8.21 12.10
CA THR A 227 -2.23 7.33 12.39
C THR A 227 -3.51 7.87 11.76
N ARG A 228 -3.77 9.18 11.87
CA ARG A 228 -4.95 9.80 11.25
C ARG A 228 -4.92 9.65 9.73
N TRP A 229 -3.76 9.87 9.12
CA TRP A 229 -3.57 9.72 7.68
C TRP A 229 -3.86 8.29 7.22
N VAL A 230 -3.29 7.27 7.88
CA VAL A 230 -3.57 5.84 7.54
C VAL A 230 -5.06 5.55 7.63
N SER A 231 -5.69 5.91 8.75
CA SER A 231 -7.11 5.63 8.98
C SER A 231 -8.03 6.35 7.97
N ALA A 232 -7.69 7.59 7.60
CA ALA A 232 -8.42 8.32 6.58
C ALA A 232 -8.20 7.71 5.19
N CYS A 233 -6.97 7.33 4.84
CA CYS A 233 -6.65 6.70 3.57
C CYS A 233 -7.45 5.42 3.39
N ILE A 234 -7.52 4.54 4.40
CA ILE A 234 -8.28 3.28 4.30
C ILE A 234 -9.77 3.55 4.03
N LYS A 235 -10.36 4.52 4.73
CA LYS A 235 -11.76 4.91 4.49
C LYS A 235 -11.97 5.47 3.08
N TYR A 236 -11.08 6.33 2.64
CA TYR A 236 -11.11 6.92 1.30
C TYR A 236 -10.95 5.85 0.22
N LEU A 237 -10.02 4.92 0.40
CA LEU A 237 -9.83 3.78 -0.49
C LEU A 237 -11.09 2.92 -0.60
N LYS A 238 -11.76 2.61 0.52
CA LYS A 238 -13.04 1.91 0.49
C LYS A 238 -14.12 2.68 -0.29
N GLN A 239 -14.17 4.02 -0.15
CA GLN A 239 -15.12 4.85 -0.89
C GLN A 239 -14.85 4.81 -2.40
N GLU A 240 -13.60 5.00 -2.81
CA GLU A 240 -13.23 5.06 -4.22
C GLU A 240 -13.30 3.69 -4.92
N LEU A 241 -12.92 2.62 -4.22
CA LEU A 241 -12.97 1.26 -4.76
C LEU A 241 -14.39 0.78 -5.07
N ILE A 242 -15.44 1.35 -4.46
CA ILE A 242 -16.84 1.06 -4.82
C ILE A 242 -17.14 1.46 -6.28
N HIS A 243 -16.43 2.46 -6.81
CA HIS A 243 -16.58 2.91 -8.20
C HIS A 243 -15.87 2.00 -9.21
N CYS A 244 -15.02 1.07 -8.74
CA CYS A 244 -14.29 0.12 -9.56
C CYS A 244 -15.15 -1.07 -9.94
N GLN A 245 -15.60 -1.07 -11.19
CA GLN A 245 -16.31 -2.19 -11.82
C GLN A 245 -15.39 -2.92 -12.81
N PHE A 246 -15.67 -4.18 -13.08
CA PHE A 246 -14.98 -4.95 -14.11
C PHE A 246 -15.86 -5.00 -15.35
N ARG A 247 -15.34 -4.55 -16.49
CA ARG A 247 -16.08 -4.58 -17.76
C ARG A 247 -16.42 -6.03 -18.10
N THR A 248 -17.69 -6.29 -18.41
CA THR A 248 -18.10 -7.57 -18.99
C THR A 248 -17.62 -7.60 -20.43
N SER A 249 -16.79 -8.59 -20.77
CA SER A 249 -16.42 -8.91 -22.15
C SER A 249 -17.63 -9.38 -22.95
#